data_AF-A0A1B0DLG7-F1
#
_entry.id   AF-A0A1B0DLG7-F1
#
_cell.length_a   1.000
_cell.length_b   1.000
_cell.length_c   1.000
_cell.angle_alpha   90.00
_cell.angle_beta   90.00
_cell.angle_gamma   90.00
#
_symmetry.space_group_name_H-M   'P 1'
#
loop_
_entity.id
_entity.type
_entity.pdbx_description
1 polymer ?
#
loop_
_entity_poly.entity_id
_entity_poly.type
_entity_poly.pdbx_seq_one_letter_code
_entity_poly.pdbx_strand_id
1 'polypeptide(L)'
;MLCAKFDESNYYAVDCPYSTMCMKKIFRLRLMNGQEVETVTRDCAQQKRTEEVFRNGRWEKENTIEEAYEEGCETIEENTSTQSKTVFCHCRGSLCNSAPTEHLGSYHVDAMGVILVFNAMKYFRSID
;
A
#
# COMPACT_ATOMS: atom_id res chain seq x y z
N MET A 1 -21.35 12.86 -2.47
CA MET A 1 -20.32 13.07 -1.43
C MET A 1 -19.56 14.35 -1.73
N LEU A 2 -19.18 15.16 -0.74
CA LEU A 2 -18.23 16.27 -0.94
C LEU A 2 -16.86 15.84 -0.41
N CYS A 3 -15.81 15.94 -1.22
CA CYS A 3 -14.44 15.58 -0.79
C CYS A 3 -13.96 16.38 0.43
N ALA A 4 -14.48 17.61 0.60
CA ALA A 4 -14.17 18.46 1.75
C ALA A 4 -14.61 17.90 3.12
N LYS A 5 -15.46 16.86 3.14
CA LYS A 5 -15.92 16.20 4.36
C LYS A 5 -15.28 14.84 4.60
N PHE A 6 -14.35 14.44 3.73
CA PHE A 6 -13.68 13.15 3.85
C PHE A 6 -12.90 13.07 5.16
N ASP A 7 -13.21 12.06 5.97
CA ASP A 7 -12.66 11.86 7.31
C ASP A 7 -12.13 10.43 7.53
N GLU A 8 -11.96 9.66 6.45
CA GLU A 8 -11.51 8.26 6.47
C GLU A 8 -12.42 7.29 7.27
N SER A 9 -13.61 7.72 7.69
CA SER A 9 -14.55 6.85 8.40
C SER A 9 -15.13 5.76 7.50
N ASN A 10 -15.70 4.72 8.12
CA ASN A 10 -16.42 3.64 7.42
C ASN A 10 -17.59 4.14 6.56
N TYR A 11 -18.06 5.38 6.75
CA TYR A 11 -19.06 6.00 5.88
C TYR A 11 -18.56 6.17 4.43
N TYR A 12 -17.24 6.29 4.24
CA TYR A 12 -16.60 6.40 2.94
C TYR A 12 -16.12 5.05 2.39
N ALA A 13 -16.35 3.94 3.10
CA ALA A 13 -16.05 2.61 2.60
C ALA A 13 -17.03 2.23 1.47
N VAL A 14 -16.50 1.56 0.44
CA VAL A 14 -17.26 1.12 -0.73
C VAL A 14 -17.06 -0.36 -0.96
N ASP A 15 -18.09 -1.03 -1.48
CA ASP A 15 -17.98 -2.42 -1.93
C ASP A 15 -17.24 -2.48 -3.27
N CYS A 16 -16.45 -3.55 -3.44
CA CYS A 16 -15.64 -3.81 -4.63
C CYS A 16 -16.21 -4.98 -5.45
N PRO A 17 -17.37 -4.84 -6.15
CA PRO A 17 -18.02 -5.98 -6.82
C PRO A 17 -17.25 -6.53 -8.03
N TYR A 18 -16.29 -5.78 -8.57
CA TYR A 18 -15.50 -6.16 -9.73
C TYR A 18 -14.00 -6.25 -9.41
N SER A 19 -13.66 -6.55 -8.17
CA SER A 19 -12.28 -6.69 -7.71
C SER A 19 -12.19 -7.66 -6.54
N THR A 20 -11.15 -8.46 -6.52
CA THR A 20 -10.80 -9.40 -5.44
C THR A 20 -9.77 -8.83 -4.47
N MET A 21 -9.22 -7.64 -4.76
CA MET A 21 -8.14 -7.00 -4.01
C MET A 21 -8.42 -5.53 -3.71
N CYS A 22 -7.93 -5.03 -2.58
CA CYS A 22 -7.85 -3.60 -2.34
C CYS A 22 -6.54 -3.04 -2.92
N MET A 23 -6.54 -1.77 -3.30
CA MET A 23 -5.37 -1.01 -3.73
C MET A 23 -5.07 0.13 -2.76
N LYS A 24 -3.78 0.36 -2.48
CA LYS A 24 -3.25 1.55 -1.81
C LYS A 24 -2.17 2.18 -2.66
N LYS A 25 -2.34 3.44 -3.04
CA LYS A 25 -1.32 4.25 -3.72
C LYS A 25 -0.75 5.24 -2.73
N ILE A 26 0.58 5.30 -2.65
CA ILE A 26 1.31 6.25 -1.81
C ILE A 26 2.18 7.09 -2.73
N PHE A 27 1.94 8.39 -2.75
CA PHE A 27 2.77 9.36 -3.45
C PHE A 27 3.57 10.17 -2.44
N ARG A 28 4.87 10.24 -2.64
CA ARG A 28 5.78 11.08 -1.84
C ARG A 28 6.49 12.07 -2.75
N LEU A 29 6.58 13.31 -2.29
CA LEU A 29 7.34 14.37 -2.95
C LEU A 29 8.22 15.07 -1.94
N ARG A 30 9.52 15.11 -2.19
CA ARG A 30 10.45 15.92 -1.40
C ARG A 30 10.60 17.31 -2.01
N LEU A 31 10.19 18.32 -1.25
CA LEU A 31 10.29 19.73 -1.61
C LEU A 31 11.74 20.23 -1.44
N MET A 32 12.08 21.32 -2.14
CA MET A 32 13.43 21.90 -2.11
C MET A 32 13.85 22.39 -0.71
N ASN A 33 12.90 22.77 0.14
CA ASN A 33 13.16 23.16 1.53
C ASN A 33 13.39 21.96 2.47
N GLY A 34 13.44 20.74 1.93
CA GLY A 34 13.66 19.51 2.68
C GLY A 34 12.40 18.88 3.26
N GLN A 35 11.23 19.50 3.14
CA GLN A 35 9.95 18.92 3.58
C GLN A 35 9.53 17.77 2.66
N GLU A 36 8.86 16.77 3.21
CA GLU A 36 8.23 15.69 2.45
C GLU A 36 6.71 15.83 2.51
N VAL A 37 6.07 15.77 1.35
CA VAL A 37 4.62 15.73 1.21
C VAL A 37 4.24 14.30 0.84
N GLU A 38 3.37 13.69 1.63
CA GLU A 38 2.80 12.37 1.35
C GLU A 38 1.31 12.50 1.02
N THR A 39 0.84 11.72 0.05
CA THR A 39 -0.58 11.54 -0.24
C THR A 39 -0.88 10.06 -0.38
N VAL A 40 -1.93 9.62 0.32
CA VAL A 40 -2.41 8.24 0.27
C VAL A 40 -3.75 8.21 -0.44
N THR A 41 -3.89 7.31 -1.41
CA THR A 41 -5.15 7.00 -2.09
C THR A 41 -5.46 5.53 -1.88
N ARG A 42 -6.72 5.22 -1.58
CA ARG A 42 -7.21 3.87 -1.34
C ARG A 42 -8.40 3.62 -2.25
N ASP A 43 -8.43 2.45 -2.87
CA ASP A 43 -9.49 2.07 -3.80
C ASP A 43 -9.57 0.53 -3.89
N CYS A 44 -10.50 0.03 -4.70
CA CYS A 44 -10.47 -1.35 -5.21
C CYS A 44 -9.37 -1.49 -6.29
N ALA A 45 -8.78 -2.67 -6.43
CA ALA A 45 -7.87 -2.94 -7.53
C ALA A 45 -8.60 -2.93 -8.88
N GLN A 46 -7.97 -2.41 -9.92
CA GLN A 46 -8.59 -2.25 -11.25
C GLN A 46 -8.58 -3.59 -12.01
N GLN A 47 -9.48 -4.49 -11.66
CA GLN A 47 -9.54 -5.85 -12.20
C GLN A 47 -10.73 -6.08 -13.14
N LYS A 48 -11.54 -5.05 -13.36
CA LYS A 48 -12.74 -5.15 -14.20
C LYS A 48 -12.38 -5.08 -15.67
N ARG A 49 -12.61 -6.17 -16.40
CA ARG A 49 -12.64 -6.17 -17.87
C ARG A 49 -14.10 -6.18 -18.33
N THR A 50 -14.44 -5.31 -19.29
CA THR A 50 -15.78 -5.26 -19.90
C THR A 50 -15.68 -5.58 -21.38
N GLU A 51 -16.44 -6.57 -21.81
CA GLU A 51 -16.54 -6.98 -23.21
C GLU A 51 -17.98 -6.84 -23.70
N GLU A 52 -18.15 -6.65 -25.01
CA GLU A 52 -19.47 -6.69 -25.66
C GLU A 52 -19.67 -8.05 -26.31
N VAL A 53 -20.68 -8.78 -25.85
CA VAL A 53 -21.02 -10.11 -26.34
C VAL A 53 -22.38 -10.06 -27.02
N PHE A 54 -22.46 -10.54 -28.25
CA PHE A 54 -23.72 -10.61 -28.99
C PHE A 54 -24.50 -11.87 -28.61
N ARG A 55 -25.64 -11.72 -27.93
CA ARG A 55 -26.52 -12.82 -27.49
C ARG A 55 -27.96 -12.50 -27.86
N ASN A 56 -28.67 -13.46 -28.45
CA ASN A 56 -30.09 -13.33 -28.81
C ASN A 56 -30.44 -12.07 -29.63
N GLY A 57 -29.59 -11.70 -30.60
CA GLY A 57 -29.86 -10.57 -31.49
C GLY A 57 -29.56 -9.19 -30.89
N ARG A 58 -28.96 -9.11 -29.70
CA ARG A 58 -28.56 -7.87 -29.04
C ARG A 58 -27.14 -7.93 -28.50
N TRP A 59 -26.49 -6.77 -28.44
CA TRP A 59 -25.20 -6.61 -27.76
C TRP A 59 -25.43 -6.46 -26.26
N GLU A 60 -24.75 -7.28 -25.46
CA GLU A 60 -24.78 -7.25 -24.00
C GLU A 60 -23.36 -6.98 -23.47
N LYS A 61 -23.25 -6.21 -22.38
CA LYS A 61 -21.97 -6.00 -21.70
C LYS A 61 -21.73 -7.10 -20.69
N GLU A 62 -20.63 -7.83 -20.85
CA GLU A 62 -20.17 -8.85 -19.92
C GLU A 62 -18.97 -8.32 -19.15
N ASN A 63 -19.02 -8.39 -17.81
CA ASN A 63 -17.92 -7.96 -16.95
C ASN A 63 -17.24 -9.20 -16.38
N THR A 64 -15.92 -9.28 -16.51
CA THR A 64 -15.10 -10.33 -15.91
C THR A 64 -14.05 -9.71 -14.99
N ILE A 65 -13.63 -10.46 -13.97
CA ILE A 65 -12.55 -10.06 -13.08
C ILE A 65 -11.25 -10.72 -13.58
N GLU A 66 -10.20 -9.93 -13.75
CA GLU A 66 -8.86 -10.38 -14.10
C GLU A 66 -7.92 -10.33 -12.89
N GLU A 67 -7.17 -11.40 -12.65
CA GLU A 67 -6.12 -11.43 -11.62
C GLU A 67 -4.82 -10.86 -12.19
N ALA A 68 -4.82 -9.55 -12.46
CA ALA A 68 -3.67 -8.84 -13.04
C ALA A 68 -2.62 -8.38 -12.01
N TYR A 69 -2.91 -8.50 -10.71
CA TYR A 69 -2.09 -7.97 -9.62
C TYR A 69 -1.66 -9.06 -8.66
N GLU A 70 -0.39 -8.97 -8.26
CA GLU A 70 0.17 -9.77 -7.18
C GLU A 70 -0.01 -9.06 -5.84
N GLU A 71 -0.06 -9.84 -4.77
CA GLU A 71 -0.18 -9.32 -3.42
C GLU A 71 1.16 -8.75 -2.92
N GLY A 72 1.12 -7.54 -2.36
CA GLY A 72 2.31 -6.82 -1.92
C GLY A 72 2.39 -5.40 -2.47
N CYS A 73 3.54 -4.76 -2.29
CA CYS A 73 3.80 -3.40 -2.72
C CYS A 73 4.93 -3.31 -3.75
N GLU A 74 4.74 -2.51 -4.77
CA GLU A 74 5.72 -2.21 -5.82
C GLU A 74 5.92 -0.71 -6.00
N THR A 75 7.15 -0.29 -6.30
CA THR A 75 7.45 1.09 -6.68
C THR A 75 7.34 1.19 -8.20
N ILE A 76 6.34 1.90 -8.70
CA ILE A 76 6.07 2.01 -10.15
C ILE A 76 6.79 3.21 -10.75
N GLU A 77 6.94 4.30 -9.99
CA GLU A 77 7.60 5.51 -10.47
C GLU A 77 8.53 6.09 -9.42
N GLU A 78 9.77 6.29 -9.81
CA GLU A 78 10.76 7.06 -9.05
C GLU A 78 11.37 8.10 -9.99
N ASN A 79 11.08 9.37 -9.74
CA ASN A 79 11.66 10.47 -10.48
C ASN A 79 12.68 11.18 -9.60
N THR A 80 13.96 10.93 -9.90
CA THR A 80 15.09 11.49 -9.15
C THR A 80 15.25 12.99 -9.35
N SER A 81 14.76 13.54 -10.47
CA SER A 81 14.81 14.98 -10.75
C SER A 81 13.78 15.75 -9.92
N THR A 82 12.58 15.21 -9.76
CA THR A 82 11.53 15.79 -8.91
C THR A 82 11.54 15.27 -7.49
N GLN A 83 12.43 14.32 -7.16
CA GLN A 83 12.49 13.61 -5.87
C GLN A 83 11.11 13.07 -5.46
N SER A 84 10.37 12.52 -6.42
CA SER A 84 9.04 11.97 -6.19
C SER A 84 9.04 10.45 -6.34
N LYS A 85 8.28 9.78 -5.48
CA LYS A 85 8.15 8.33 -5.46
C LYS A 85 6.68 7.92 -5.36
N THR A 86 6.29 6.97 -6.20
CA THR A 86 4.95 6.38 -6.20
C THR A 86 5.03 4.88 -5.90
N VAL A 87 4.33 4.44 -4.87
CA VAL A 87 4.21 3.03 -4.48
C VAL A 87 2.75 2.60 -4.63
N PHE A 88 2.53 1.44 -5.24
CA PHE A 88 1.24 0.77 -5.29
C PHE A 88 1.29 -0.50 -4.45
N CYS A 89 0.27 -0.73 -3.65
CA CYS A 89 0.10 -1.96 -2.88
C CYS A 89 -1.24 -2.59 -3.19
N HIS A 90 -1.24 -3.91 -3.38
CA HIS A 90 -2.45 -4.71 -3.54
C HIS A 90 -2.52 -5.75 -2.42
N CYS A 91 -3.70 -5.94 -1.84
CA CYS A 91 -3.91 -6.91 -0.76
C CYS A 91 -5.30 -7.54 -0.85
N ARG A 92 -5.44 -8.76 -0.33
CA ARG A 92 -6.72 -9.47 -0.23
C ARG A 92 -7.32 -9.33 1.17
N GLY A 93 -8.65 -9.34 1.23
CA GLY A 93 -9.41 -9.21 2.48
C GLY A 93 -10.04 -7.82 2.67
N SER A 94 -11.02 -7.77 3.57
CA SER A 94 -11.83 -6.58 3.78
C SER A 94 -10.98 -5.44 4.37
N LEU A 95 -11.02 -4.28 3.70
CA LEU A 95 -10.35 -3.04 4.12
C LEU A 95 -8.83 -3.18 4.40
N CYS A 96 -8.16 -4.17 3.81
CA CYS A 96 -6.74 -4.47 4.07
C CYS A 96 -5.80 -3.30 3.71
N ASN A 97 -6.20 -2.43 2.78
CA ASN A 97 -5.48 -1.22 2.37
C ASN A 97 -5.54 -0.08 3.42
N SER A 98 -6.22 -0.28 4.55
CA SER A 98 -6.30 0.68 5.64
C SER A 98 -5.05 0.69 6.53
N ALA A 99 -4.25 -0.38 6.51
CA ALA A 99 -3.06 -0.49 7.35
C ALA A 99 -2.12 0.72 7.17
N PRO A 100 -1.58 1.32 8.26
CA PRO A 100 -0.57 2.34 8.15
C PRO A 100 0.66 1.78 7.43
N THR A 101 1.38 2.64 6.71
CA THR A 101 2.68 2.24 6.15
C THR A 101 3.59 1.86 7.29
N GLU A 102 4.01 0.60 7.35
CA GLU A 102 5.19 0.28 8.15
C GLU A 102 6.34 1.07 7.55
N HIS A 103 6.84 2.06 8.29
CA HIS A 103 8.19 2.49 8.08
C HIS A 103 9.03 1.24 8.29
N LEU A 104 9.61 0.70 7.21
CA LEU A 104 10.68 -0.30 7.25
C LEU A 104 11.97 0.32 7.84
N GLY A 105 11.82 1.16 8.86
CA GLY A 105 12.89 1.70 9.68
C GLY A 105 13.23 0.68 10.76
N SER A 106 14.08 -0.27 10.39
CA SER A 106 15.08 -0.83 11.30
C SER A 106 14.59 -1.32 12.68
N TYR A 107 13.72 -2.32 12.73
CA TYR A 107 13.48 -3.09 13.97
C TYR A 107 14.63 -4.03 14.35
N HIS A 108 15.71 -4.10 13.56
CA HIS A 108 16.85 -4.99 13.81
C HIS A 108 17.97 -4.40 14.68
N VAL A 109 17.99 -3.08 14.92
CA VAL A 109 19.05 -2.48 15.77
C VAL A 109 18.85 -2.78 17.26
N ASP A 110 17.60 -2.89 17.73
CA ASP A 110 17.32 -3.11 19.16
C ASP A 110 17.68 -4.54 19.60
N ALA A 111 17.33 -5.55 18.81
CA ALA A 111 17.68 -6.93 19.13
C ALA A 111 19.20 -7.17 19.11
N MET A 112 19.92 -6.57 18.16
CA MET A 112 21.38 -6.69 18.07
C MET A 112 22.08 -5.94 19.22
N GLY A 113 21.58 -4.76 19.61
CA GLY A 113 22.10 -4.00 20.74
C GLY A 113 21.96 -4.74 22.07
N VAL A 114 20.80 -5.36 22.32
CA VAL A 114 20.55 -6.16 23.53
C VAL A 114 21.52 -7.35 23.60
N ILE A 115 21.72 -8.09 22.51
CA ILE A 115 22.65 -9.24 22.46
C ILE A 115 24.10 -8.80 22.75
N LEU A 116 24.55 -7.68 22.20
CA LEU A 116 25.90 -7.16 22.46
C LEU A 116 26.11 -6.79 23.93
N VAL A 117 25.14 -6.10 24.53
CA VAL A 117 25.20 -5.69 25.94
C VAL A 117 25.17 -6.92 26.88
N PHE A 118 24.31 -7.91 26.61
CA PHE A 118 24.29 -9.15 27.39
C PHE A 118 25.62 -9.92 27.31
N ASN A 119 26.22 -10.02 26.13
CA ASN A 119 27.51 -10.69 25.97
C ASN A 119 28.66 -9.91 26.63
N ALA A 120 28.67 -8.58 26.55
CA ALA A 120 29.66 -7.75 27.22
C ALA A 120 29.56 -7.86 28.75
N MET A 121 28.35 -7.79 29.32
CA MET A 121 28.13 -7.97 30.76
C MET A 121 28.57 -9.35 31.24
N LYS A 122 28.33 -10.40 30.43
CA LYS A 122 28.77 -11.75 30.74
C LYS A 122 30.29 -11.88 30.70
N TYR A 123 30.95 -11.23 29.74
CA TYR A 123 32.40 -11.21 29.62
C TYR A 123 33.07 -10.51 30.79
N PHE A 124 32.60 -9.31 31.17
CA PHE A 124 33.14 -8.59 32.33
C PHE A 124 32.97 -9.39 33.64
N ARG A 125 31.80 -10.01 33.85
CA ARG A 125 31.56 -10.91 34.99
C ARG A 125 32.42 -12.18 35.01
N SER A 126 33.09 -12.54 33.91
CA SER A 126 33.97 -13.71 33.83
C SER A 126 35.45 -13.39 34.03
N ILE A 127 35.78 -12.10 34.14
CA ILE A 127 37.15 -11.60 34.33
C ILE A 127 37.39 -11.19 35.80
N ASP A 128 36.32 -10.95 36.55
CA ASP A 128 36.33 -10.91 38.02
C ASP A 128 36.30 -12.34 38.61
#